data_AF-A0A1V3XXB6-F1
#
_entry.id   AF-A0A1V3XXB6-F1
#
_cell.length_a   1.000
_cell.length_b   1.000
_cell.length_c   1.000
_cell.angle_alpha   90.00
_cell.angle_beta   90.00
_cell.angle_gamma   90.00
#
_symmetry.space_group_name_H-M   'P 1'
#
loop_
_entity.id
_entity.type
_entity.pdbx_description
1 polymer ?
#
loop_
_entity_poly.entity_id
_entity_poly.type
_entity_poly.pdbx_seq_one_letter_code
_entity_poly.pdbx_strand_id
1 'polypeptide(L)' 'MPPRVLGRAAFQVLAGLTGAGPQSAKELYRGAPYGVGYFVGVWLP' A
#
# COMPACT_ATOMS: atom_id res chain seq x y z
N MET A 1 -15.19 17.72 -6.95
CA MET A 1 -14.32 17.14 -5.91
C MET A 1 -13.45 16.07 -6.54
N PRO A 2 -12.12 16.04 -6.32
CA PRO A 2 -11.27 14.99 -6.85
C PRO A 2 -11.65 13.61 -6.26
N PRO A 3 -11.49 12.51 -7.02
CA PRO A 3 -11.80 11.18 -6.53
C PRO A 3 -10.97 10.84 -5.28
N ARG A 4 -11.64 10.30 -4.26
CA ARG A 4 -11.01 9.95 -2.98
C ARG A 4 -10.29 8.60 -3.12
N VAL A 5 -8.98 8.60 -2.92
CA VAL A 5 -8.19 7.37 -2.84
C VAL A 5 -8.51 6.65 -1.53
N LEU A 6 -9.18 5.51 -1.63
CA LEU A 6 -9.49 4.62 -0.50
C LEU A 6 -8.21 3.89 -0.03
N GLY A 7 -8.20 3.41 1.21
CA GLY A 7 -7.08 2.61 1.76
C GLY A 7 -5.94 3.41 2.41
N ARG A 8 -5.92 4.74 2.28
CA ARG A 8 -4.91 5.62 2.93
C ARG A 8 -4.77 5.36 4.44
N ALA A 9 -5.90 5.15 5.13
CA ALA A 9 -5.92 4.88 6.57
C ALA A 9 -5.23 3.55 6.92
N ALA A 10 -5.43 2.49 6.14
CA ALA A 10 -4.77 1.21 6.36
C ALA A 10 -3.23 1.34 6.22
N PHE A 11 -2.77 2.11 5.23
CA PHE A 11 -1.34 2.40 5.07
C PHE A 11 -0.76 3.23 6.23
N GLN A 12 -1.54 4.14 6.82
CA GLN A 12 -1.10 4.87 8.02
C GLN A 12 -0.97 3.96 9.24
N VAL A 13 -1.91 3.02 9.43
CA VAL A 13 -1.81 2.01 10.50
C VAL A 13 -0.57 1.14 10.31
N LEU A 14 -0.34 0.65 9.09
CA LEU A 14 0.84 -0.14 8.76
C LEU A 14 2.14 0.63 9.03
N ALA A 15 2.22 1.91 8.61
CA ALA A 15 3.38 2.76 8.90
C ALA A 15 3.62 2.95 10.40
N GLY A 16 2.56 3.02 11.21
CA GLY A 16 2.66 3.06 12.67
C GLY A 16 3.19 1.76 13.27
N LEU A 17 2.88 0.61 12.68
CA LEU A 17 3.33 -0.71 13.14
C LEU A 17 4.80 -0.99 12.78
N THR A 18 5.27 -0.55 11.62
CA THR A 18 6.61 -0.88 11.11
C THR A 18 7.74 0.03 11.61
N GLY A 19 7.42 1.10 12.35
CA GLY A 19 8.40 2.06 12.86
C GLY A 19 9.10 2.87 11.75
N ALA A 20 10.11 3.68 12.13
CA ALA A 20 10.77 4.65 11.25
C ALA A 20 11.99 4.10 10.46
N GLY A 21 12.15 2.78 10.38
CA GLY A 21 13.28 2.14 9.69
C GLY A 21 12.97 1.76 8.23
N PRO A 22 13.99 1.52 7.40
CA PRO A 22 13.79 0.87 6.10
C PRO A 22 13.17 -0.51 6.33
N GLN A 23 12.11 -0.80 5.57
CA GLN A 23 11.36 -2.05 5.64
C GLN A 23 11.26 -2.62 4.24
N SER A 24 11.51 -3.91 4.11
CA SER A 24 11.39 -4.57 2.81
C SER A 24 9.95 -5.04 2.60
N ALA A 25 9.46 -4.93 1.37
CA ALA A 25 8.14 -5.41 1.00
C ALA A 25 8.27 -6.25 -0.27
N LYS A 26 7.54 -7.37 -0.32
CA LYS A 26 7.45 -8.21 -1.51
C LYS A 26 6.17 -7.84 -2.26
N GLU A 27 6.32 -7.39 -3.50
CA GLU A 27 5.21 -7.22 -4.43
C GLU A 27 4.68 -8.60 -4.85
N LEU A 28 3.38 -8.80 -4.72
CA LEU A 28 2.65 -9.99 -5.17
C LEU A 28 1.89 -9.70 -6.46
N TYR A 29 1.39 -8.47 -6.63
CA TYR A 29 0.67 -8.06 -7.83
C TYR A 29 0.71 -6.54 -8.00
N ARG A 30 0.81 -6.09 -9.26
CA ARG A 30 0.63 -4.70 -9.66
C ARG A 30 -0.02 -4.62 -11.05
N GLY A 31 -1.04 -3.78 -11.21
CA GLY A 31 -1.73 -3.63 -12.49
C GLY A 31 -2.78 -2.53 -12.48
N ALA A 32 -3.40 -2.27 -13.64
CA ALA A 32 -4.49 -1.31 -13.78
C ALA A 32 -5.57 -1.75 -14.79
N PRO A 33 -6.18 -2.94 -14.60
CA PRO A 33 -7.14 -3.50 -15.57
C PRO A 33 -8.36 -2.61 -15.83
N TYR A 34 -8.75 -1.77 -14.86
CA TYR A 34 -9.89 -0.85 -14.96
C TYR A 34 -9.48 0.63 -14.99
N GLY A 35 -8.22 0.92 -15.33
CA GLY A 35 -7.68 2.30 -15.33
C GLY A 35 -7.35 2.86 -13.94
N VAL A 36 -7.63 2.12 -12.86
CA VAL A 36 -7.21 2.42 -11.49
C VAL A 36 -6.07 1.49 -11.11
N GLY A 37 -5.00 2.02 -10.50
CA GLY A 37 -3.86 1.22 -10.06
C GLY A 37 -4.20 0.32 -8.87
N TYR A 38 -3.89 -0.96 -9.00
CA TYR A 38 -3.97 -1.98 -7.96
C TYR A 38 -2.57 -2.45 -7.61
N PHE A 39 -2.31 -2.60 -6.32
CA PHE A 39 -1.06 -3.14 -5.78
C PHE A 39 -1.38 -4.08 -4.62
N VAL A 40 -0.71 -5.22 -4.57
CA VAL A 40 -0.76 -6.18 -3.47
C VAL A 40 0.67 -6.53 -3.11
N GLY A 41 0.99 -6.45 -1.82
CA GLY A 41 2.30 -6.83 -1.31
C GLY A 41 2.24 -7.21 0.15
N VAL A 42 3.31 -7.83 0.61
CA VAL A 42 3.50 -8.20 2.02
C VAL A 42 4.74 -7.48 2.54
N TRP A 43 4.62 -6.82 3.68
CA TRP A 43 5.76 -6.32 4.43
C TRP A 43 6.50 -7.50 5.06
N LEU A 44 7.82 -7.50 4.92
CA LEU A 44 8.71 -8.43 5.59
C LEU A 44 9.21 -7.77 6.90
N PRO A 45 9.40 -8.54 7.99
CA PRO A 45 9.95 -8.04 9.25
C PRO A 45 11.30 -7.34 9.09
#